data_AF-A0A954EBU8-F1
#
_entry.id   AF-A0A954EBU8-F1
#
_cell.length_a   1.000
_cell.length_b   1.000
_cell.length_c   1.000
_cell.angle_alpha   90.00
_cell.angle_beta   90.00
_cell.angle_gamma   90.00
#
_symmetry.space_group_name_H-M   'P 1'
#
loop_
_entity.id
_entity.type
_entity.pdbx_description
1 polymer ?
#
loop_
_entity_poly.entity_id
_entity_poly.type
_entity_poly.pdbx_seq_one_letter_code
_entity_poly.pdbx_strand_id
1 'polypeptide(L)'
;MAGSEFSYPLENPRRRSPFRKRLLDWYARHRRNLPWRNTHDPYRIWLSEIMLQQTTVAAVIPYFDRFLERFPTVNELAAAPEAEVLRLWEGLGYYSRARNIHKAAKIIASERAGNFPSSATELQKLPGIGRYTAGAIASFAFDEPAPIVEANTQRLYARLMNWEEPLTTRSSQLQLWSFAESLVTEQGTGELNQAFMELGSQVCKPVEPGCHTCPVADYCAANMKGTINRIPAPKIRLEMTPVTHICVAIRMKNSFLLHQYQPGERWAGLWDFVRWEQNDFELPQVKKTSRNHSHELFPESDRLAPQYRILERELDTRFGFHCKIRERTWSTKHTVTRYQIQLHCFLAEWKRGKPASLDTSALWVPEQHLNDYPLSVTARKFATHLLA
;
A
#
# COMPACT_ATOMS: atom_id res chain seq x y z
N MET A 1 1.96 54.39 -4.77
CA MET A 1 2.58 53.29 -4.00
C MET A 1 1.47 52.42 -3.47
N ALA A 2 1.05 51.41 -4.24
CA ALA A 2 -0.01 50.49 -3.84
C ALA A 2 0.48 49.08 -4.19
N GLY A 3 0.95 48.34 -3.19
CA GLY A 3 1.47 46.99 -3.34
C GLY A 3 0.94 46.15 -2.20
N SER A 4 -0.17 45.47 -2.44
CA SER A 4 -0.83 44.55 -1.52
C SER A 4 0.16 43.58 -0.87
N GLU A 5 0.13 43.49 0.46
CA GLU A 5 0.82 42.46 1.24
C GLU A 5 0.25 41.08 0.88
N PHE A 6 0.87 40.41 -0.10
CA PHE A 6 0.58 39.00 -0.37
C PHE A 6 1.06 38.14 0.80
N SER A 7 0.25 37.17 1.24
CA SER A 7 0.58 36.29 2.37
C SER A 7 1.71 35.30 2.06
N TYR A 8 1.91 35.01 0.76
CA TYR A 8 3.05 34.27 0.21
C TYR A 8 3.35 34.66 -1.26
N PRO A 9 4.59 34.44 -1.76
CA PRO A 9 5.03 34.86 -3.10
C PRO A 9 4.13 34.51 -4.28
N LEU A 10 3.53 33.31 -4.28
CA LEU A 10 2.79 32.77 -5.41
C LEU A 10 1.31 33.19 -5.47
N GLU A 11 0.81 33.94 -4.48
CA GLU A 11 -0.49 34.62 -4.59
C GLU A 11 -0.50 35.59 -5.77
N ASN A 12 0.63 36.30 -5.99
CA ASN A 12 0.80 37.17 -7.14
C ASN A 12 0.94 36.34 -8.44
N PRO A 13 -0.05 36.38 -9.36
CA PRO A 13 -0.02 35.57 -10.58
C PRO A 13 1.19 35.84 -11.47
N ARG A 14 1.73 37.07 -11.43
CA ARG A 14 2.93 37.45 -12.21
C ARG A 14 4.18 36.67 -11.79
N ARG A 15 4.21 36.13 -10.56
CA ARG A 15 5.32 35.31 -10.06
C ARG A 15 5.22 33.84 -10.47
N ARG A 16 4.06 33.36 -10.92
CA ARG A 16 3.81 31.94 -11.23
C ARG A 16 4.51 31.46 -12.50
N SER A 17 4.52 32.26 -13.56
CA SER A 17 5.19 31.88 -14.81
C SER A 17 6.72 31.72 -14.64
N PRO A 18 7.45 32.69 -14.05
CA PRO A 18 8.87 32.50 -13.75
C PRO A 18 9.16 31.35 -12.78
N PHE A 19 8.29 31.12 -11.79
CA PHE A 19 8.38 29.98 -10.87
C PHE A 19 8.30 28.64 -11.61
N ARG A 20 7.28 28.46 -12.47
CA ARG A 20 7.11 27.26 -13.28
C ARG A 20 8.31 27.02 -14.19
N LYS A 21 8.79 28.06 -14.86
CA LYS A 21 9.99 27.96 -15.73
C LYS A 21 11.20 27.43 -14.95
N ARG A 22 11.52 28.02 -13.78
CA ARG A 22 12.64 27.56 -12.95
C ARG A 22 12.49 26.11 -12.50
N LEU A 23 11.26 25.71 -12.13
CA LEU A 23 10.97 24.34 -11.73
C LEU A 23 11.15 23.35 -12.89
N LEU A 24 10.60 23.66 -14.07
CA LEU A 24 10.72 22.82 -15.26
C LEU A 24 12.17 22.71 -15.75
N ASP A 25 12.91 23.83 -15.78
CA ASP A 25 14.34 23.85 -16.14
C ASP A 25 15.19 23.02 -15.17
N TRP A 26 14.81 22.99 -13.89
CA TRP A 26 15.44 22.10 -12.91
C TRP A 26 15.04 20.64 -13.15
N TYR A 27 13.76 20.36 -13.37
CA TYR A 27 13.24 19.01 -13.58
C TYR A 27 13.87 18.35 -14.81
N ALA A 28 13.99 19.06 -15.92
CA ALA A 28 14.62 18.56 -17.14
C ALA A 28 16.05 18.04 -16.92
N ARG A 29 16.78 18.61 -15.95
CA ARG A 29 18.18 18.23 -15.61
C ARG A 29 18.30 17.18 -14.51
N HIS A 30 17.30 17.05 -13.64
CA HIS A 30 17.40 16.27 -12.40
C HIS A 30 16.37 15.14 -12.29
N ARG A 31 15.42 15.03 -13.22
CA ARG A 31 14.39 13.99 -13.17
C ARG A 31 15.01 12.60 -13.17
N ARG A 32 14.55 11.75 -12.25
CA ARG A 32 14.89 10.32 -12.29
C ARG A 32 14.30 9.66 -13.53
N ASN A 33 15.07 8.78 -14.16
CA ASN A 33 14.61 7.92 -15.23
C ASN A 33 13.78 6.77 -14.64
N LEU A 34 12.46 6.83 -14.79
CA LEU A 34 11.51 5.84 -14.27
C LEU A 34 10.70 5.24 -15.44
N PRO A 35 10.41 3.92 -15.45
CA PRO A 35 9.75 3.27 -16.58
C PRO A 35 8.43 3.93 -17.01
N TRP A 36 7.62 4.35 -16.04
CA TRP A 36 6.31 4.98 -16.27
C TRP A 36 6.37 6.47 -16.62
N ARG A 37 7.54 7.10 -16.66
CA ARG A 37 7.71 8.51 -17.09
C ARG A 37 8.05 8.69 -18.57
N ASN A 38 8.43 7.61 -19.25
CA ASN A 38 8.84 7.63 -20.65
C ASN A 38 7.70 7.17 -21.57
N THR A 39 6.45 7.37 -21.16
CA THR A 39 5.25 6.95 -21.89
C THR A 39 4.10 7.91 -21.62
N HIS A 40 3.18 8.02 -22.57
CA HIS A 40 1.88 8.67 -22.41
C HIS A 40 0.75 7.64 -22.39
N ASP A 41 1.07 6.35 -22.28
CA ASP A 41 0.08 5.29 -22.19
C ASP A 41 -0.66 5.36 -20.85
N PRO A 42 -1.98 5.66 -20.85
CA PRO A 42 -2.76 5.80 -19.63
C PRO A 42 -2.83 4.50 -18.83
N TYR A 43 -2.75 3.32 -19.46
CA TYR A 43 -2.75 2.03 -18.76
C TYR A 43 -1.50 1.88 -17.89
N ARG A 44 -0.33 2.13 -18.47
CA ARG A 44 0.97 2.07 -17.78
C ARG A 44 1.07 3.13 -16.68
N ILE A 45 0.66 4.36 -16.97
CA ILE A 45 0.64 5.44 -15.98
C ILE A 45 -0.27 5.07 -14.82
N TRP A 46 -1.52 4.70 -15.08
CA TRP A 46 -2.48 4.30 -14.04
C TRP A 46 -1.95 3.16 -13.17
N LEU A 47 -1.40 2.12 -13.78
CA LEU A 47 -0.85 0.97 -13.07
C LEU A 47 0.27 1.41 -12.10
N SER A 48 1.22 2.22 -12.58
CA SER A 48 2.30 2.74 -11.74
C SER A 48 1.79 3.63 -10.60
N GLU A 49 0.82 4.50 -10.87
CA GLU A 49 0.28 5.44 -9.89
C GLU A 49 -0.46 4.72 -8.76
N ILE A 50 -1.18 3.64 -9.06
CA ILE A 50 -1.78 2.81 -8.02
C ILE A 50 -0.71 2.02 -7.26
N MET A 51 0.29 1.45 -7.94
CA MET A 51 1.37 0.71 -7.29
C MET A 51 2.19 1.59 -6.34
N LEU A 52 2.43 2.85 -6.69
CA LEU A 52 3.19 3.83 -5.88
C LEU A 52 2.44 4.31 -4.63
N GLN A 53 1.14 4.02 -4.49
CA GLN A 53 0.41 4.35 -3.28
C GLN A 53 1.02 3.62 -2.07
N GLN A 54 1.62 4.39 -1.16
CA GLN A 54 2.26 3.87 0.06
C GLN A 54 3.35 2.81 -0.21
N THR A 55 3.96 2.84 -1.39
CA THR A 55 5.02 1.90 -1.79
C THR A 55 6.19 2.69 -2.39
N THR A 56 7.43 2.30 -2.11
CA THR A 56 8.60 3.02 -2.63
C THR A 56 8.82 2.72 -4.11
N VAL A 57 9.39 3.68 -4.84
CA VAL A 57 9.74 3.53 -6.26
C VAL A 57 10.57 2.25 -6.50
N ALA A 58 11.60 2.01 -5.68
CA ALA A 58 12.47 0.85 -5.82
C ALA A 58 11.71 -0.48 -5.64
N ALA A 59 10.72 -0.53 -4.74
CA ALA A 59 9.89 -1.70 -4.56
C ALA A 59 8.89 -1.90 -5.73
N VAL A 60 8.42 -0.82 -6.35
CA VAL A 60 7.42 -0.89 -7.44
C VAL A 60 8.02 -1.39 -8.76
N ILE A 61 9.25 -1.00 -9.12
CA ILE A 61 9.88 -1.32 -10.42
C ILE A 61 9.72 -2.81 -10.82
N PRO A 62 10.18 -3.80 -10.02
CA PRO A 62 10.08 -5.21 -10.43
C PRO A 62 8.63 -5.73 -10.49
N TYR A 63 7.70 -5.10 -9.78
CA TYR A 63 6.28 -5.47 -9.84
C TYR A 63 5.60 -4.88 -11.05
N PHE A 64 5.97 -3.66 -11.44
CA PHE A 64 5.48 -3.01 -12.65
C PHE A 64 5.88 -3.81 -13.89
N ASP A 65 7.16 -4.19 -13.98
CA ASP A 65 7.70 -4.94 -15.11
C ASP A 65 7.01 -6.30 -15.27
N ARG A 66 6.93 -7.11 -14.21
CA ARG A 66 6.26 -8.43 -14.26
C ARG A 66 4.76 -8.34 -14.51
N PHE A 67 4.10 -7.27 -14.05
CA PHE A 67 2.68 -7.06 -14.32
C PHE A 67 2.46 -6.79 -15.81
N LEU A 68 3.27 -5.93 -16.41
CA LEU A 68 3.16 -5.58 -17.84
C LEU A 68 3.60 -6.72 -18.74
N GLU A 69 4.53 -7.56 -18.32
CA GLU A 69 4.89 -8.79 -19.04
C GLU A 69 3.69 -9.73 -19.16
N ARG A 70 2.92 -9.90 -18.06
CA ARG A 70 1.76 -10.79 -18.05
C ARG A 70 0.47 -10.15 -18.58
N PHE A 71 0.27 -8.86 -18.31
CA PHE A 71 -0.89 -8.07 -18.68
C PHE A 71 -0.42 -6.83 -19.45
N PRO A 72 -0.10 -6.97 -20.74
CA PRO A 72 0.47 -5.87 -21.53
C PRO A 72 -0.54 -4.75 -21.80
N THR A 73 -1.85 -5.04 -21.81
CA THR A 73 -2.91 -4.03 -21.94
C THR A 73 -3.99 -4.20 -20.87
N VAL A 74 -4.86 -3.20 -20.75
CA VAL A 74 -6.01 -3.22 -19.85
C VAL A 74 -6.97 -4.38 -20.17
N ASN A 75 -7.04 -4.84 -21.42
CA ASN A 75 -7.93 -5.91 -21.83
C ASN A 75 -7.44 -7.28 -21.32
N GLU A 76 -6.14 -7.58 -21.37
CA GLU A 76 -5.61 -8.82 -20.78
C GLU A 76 -5.74 -8.80 -19.26
N LEU A 77 -5.55 -7.63 -18.62
CA LEU A 77 -5.79 -7.49 -17.19
C LEU A 77 -7.26 -7.71 -16.83
N ALA A 78 -8.20 -7.20 -17.63
CA ALA A 78 -9.64 -7.36 -17.40
C ALA A 78 -10.12 -8.81 -17.57
N ALA A 79 -9.52 -9.55 -18.50
CA ALA A 79 -9.85 -10.95 -18.78
C ALA A 79 -9.24 -11.94 -17.77
N ALA A 80 -8.25 -11.51 -16.99
CA ALA A 80 -7.55 -12.38 -16.05
C ALA A 80 -8.44 -12.86 -14.89
N PRO A 81 -8.23 -14.10 -14.38
CA PRO A 81 -8.80 -14.50 -13.10
C PRO A 81 -8.28 -13.60 -11.97
N GLU A 82 -9.15 -13.22 -11.01
CA GLU A 82 -8.74 -12.35 -9.90
C GLU A 82 -7.58 -12.94 -9.09
N ALA A 83 -7.58 -14.26 -8.87
CA ALA A 83 -6.51 -14.94 -8.15
C ALA A 83 -5.13 -14.72 -8.79
N GLU A 84 -5.05 -14.64 -10.13
CA GLU A 84 -3.81 -14.39 -10.85
C GLU A 84 -3.33 -12.96 -10.65
N VAL A 85 -4.24 -11.98 -10.70
CA VAL A 85 -3.95 -10.57 -10.41
C VAL A 85 -3.42 -10.40 -8.98
N LEU A 86 -4.07 -11.05 -8.00
CA LEU A 86 -3.64 -11.02 -6.60
C LEU A 86 -2.28 -11.69 -6.38
N ARG A 87 -2.00 -12.77 -7.10
CA ARG A 87 -0.70 -13.46 -7.08
C ARG A 87 0.42 -12.56 -7.60
N LEU A 88 0.21 -11.90 -8.74
CA LEU A 88 1.18 -10.94 -9.26
C LEU A 88 1.31 -9.69 -8.39
N TRP A 89 0.31 -9.35 -7.57
CA TRP A 89 0.38 -8.25 -6.61
C TRP A 89 1.02 -8.65 -5.27
N GLU A 90 1.21 -9.94 -5.04
CA GLU A 90 1.67 -10.46 -3.76
C GLU A 90 3.00 -9.85 -3.33
N GLY A 91 3.00 -9.25 -2.14
CA GLY A 91 4.15 -8.55 -1.57
C GLY A 91 4.10 -7.02 -1.64
N LEU A 92 3.28 -6.40 -2.52
CA LEU A 92 3.10 -4.93 -2.55
C LEU A 92 2.24 -4.40 -1.39
N GLY A 93 1.47 -5.26 -0.74
CA GLY A 93 0.50 -4.87 0.28
C GLY A 93 -0.70 -4.09 -0.27
N TYR A 94 -1.64 -3.75 0.62
CA TYR A 94 -2.89 -3.04 0.28
C TYR A 94 -3.64 -3.66 -0.92
N TYR A 95 -4.01 -4.94 -0.81
CA TYR A 95 -4.61 -5.73 -1.92
C TYR A 95 -5.96 -5.22 -2.41
N SER A 96 -6.63 -4.33 -1.66
CA SER A 96 -7.77 -3.59 -2.17
C SER A 96 -7.41 -2.77 -3.43
N ARG A 97 -6.16 -2.31 -3.56
CA ARG A 97 -5.64 -1.67 -4.77
C ARG A 97 -5.68 -2.59 -5.98
N ALA A 98 -5.18 -3.82 -5.84
CA ALA A 98 -5.19 -4.82 -6.92
C ALA A 98 -6.62 -5.15 -7.37
N ARG A 99 -7.54 -5.31 -6.42
CA ARG A 99 -8.96 -5.55 -6.73
C ARG A 99 -9.62 -4.38 -7.41
N ASN A 100 -9.38 -3.17 -6.93
CA ASN A 100 -9.93 -1.97 -7.55
C ASN A 100 -9.36 -1.77 -8.95
N ILE A 101 -8.06 -2.02 -9.16
CA ILE A 101 -7.46 -2.09 -10.49
C ILE A 101 -8.22 -3.07 -11.37
N HIS A 102 -8.41 -4.31 -10.90
CA HIS A 102 -9.06 -5.34 -11.72
C HIS A 102 -10.51 -4.98 -12.05
N LYS A 103 -11.27 -4.45 -11.08
CA LYS A 103 -12.64 -3.97 -11.29
C LYS A 103 -12.69 -2.81 -12.29
N ALA A 104 -11.81 -1.83 -12.17
CA ALA A 104 -11.72 -0.71 -13.10
C ALA A 104 -11.28 -1.17 -14.50
N ALA A 105 -10.33 -2.11 -14.60
CA ALA A 105 -9.92 -2.68 -15.88
C ALA A 105 -11.09 -3.34 -16.61
N LYS A 106 -11.93 -4.10 -15.89
CA LYS A 106 -13.16 -4.69 -16.44
C LYS A 106 -14.11 -3.62 -16.99
N ILE A 107 -14.37 -2.56 -16.22
CA ILE A 107 -15.22 -1.43 -16.66
C ILE A 107 -14.64 -0.77 -17.91
N ILE A 108 -13.33 -0.48 -17.94
CA ILE A 108 -12.67 0.16 -19.09
C ILE A 108 -12.74 -0.75 -20.32
N ALA A 109 -12.49 -2.05 -20.17
CA ALA A 109 -12.57 -3.01 -21.26
C ALA A 109 -13.99 -3.14 -21.81
N SER A 110 -15.00 -3.30 -20.95
CA SER A 110 -16.38 -3.58 -21.38
C SER A 110 -17.14 -2.33 -21.84
N GLU A 111 -17.03 -1.22 -21.11
CA GLU A 111 -17.85 -0.02 -21.36
C GLU A 111 -17.14 0.99 -22.28
N ARG A 112 -15.81 0.89 -22.40
CA ARG A 112 -14.99 1.88 -23.12
C ARG A 112 -14.06 1.25 -24.17
N ALA A 113 -14.25 -0.03 -24.48
CA ALA A 113 -13.46 -0.79 -25.45
C ALA A 113 -11.93 -0.68 -25.21
N GLY A 114 -11.52 -0.63 -23.94
CA GLY A 114 -10.12 -0.50 -23.55
C GLY A 114 -9.59 0.94 -23.50
N ASN A 115 -10.40 1.95 -23.82
CA ASN A 115 -9.97 3.35 -23.85
C ASN A 115 -10.17 4.03 -22.49
N PHE A 116 -9.11 4.60 -21.94
CA PHE A 116 -9.19 5.40 -20.74
C PHE A 116 -9.88 6.74 -21.01
N PRO A 117 -10.72 7.24 -20.09
CA PRO A 117 -11.20 8.61 -20.16
C PRO A 117 -10.03 9.60 -20.07
N SER A 118 -10.06 10.66 -20.87
CA SER A 118 -9.03 11.70 -20.82
C SER A 118 -9.23 12.74 -19.71
N SER A 119 -10.44 12.81 -19.13
CA SER A 119 -10.75 13.75 -18.06
C SER A 119 -10.63 13.14 -16.67
N ALA A 120 -10.01 13.86 -15.75
CA ALA A 120 -9.91 13.55 -14.34
C ALA A 120 -11.29 13.34 -13.71
N THR A 121 -12.30 14.10 -14.12
CA THR A 121 -13.67 13.94 -13.62
C THR A 121 -14.25 12.57 -13.97
N GLU A 122 -14.01 12.09 -15.18
CA GLU A 122 -14.45 10.76 -15.61
C GLU A 122 -13.60 9.65 -15.00
N LEU A 123 -12.28 9.84 -14.94
CA LEU A 123 -11.35 8.89 -14.31
C LEU A 123 -11.69 8.65 -12.84
N GLN A 124 -12.08 9.69 -12.09
CA GLN A 124 -12.42 9.59 -10.67
C GLN A 124 -13.67 8.72 -10.42
N LYS A 125 -14.50 8.45 -11.43
CA LYS A 125 -15.65 7.54 -11.31
C LYS A 125 -15.23 6.07 -11.25
N LEU A 126 -14.00 5.74 -11.64
CA LEU A 126 -13.51 4.37 -11.70
C LEU A 126 -13.08 3.86 -10.31
N PRO A 127 -13.29 2.57 -10.00
CA PRO A 127 -12.89 1.97 -8.73
C PRO A 127 -11.42 2.21 -8.38
N GLY A 128 -11.17 2.72 -7.17
CA GLY A 128 -9.81 2.95 -6.66
C GLY A 128 -9.09 4.18 -7.22
N ILE A 129 -9.72 4.96 -8.09
CA ILE A 129 -9.17 6.21 -8.61
C ILE A 129 -9.70 7.39 -7.78
N GLY A 130 -8.88 7.89 -6.87
CA GLY A 130 -9.16 9.12 -6.12
C GLY A 130 -8.76 10.37 -6.89
N ARG A 131 -9.09 11.55 -6.36
CA ARG A 131 -8.81 12.88 -6.97
C ARG A 131 -7.36 13.05 -7.42
N TYR A 132 -6.39 12.62 -6.60
CA TYR A 132 -4.98 12.64 -6.96
C TYR A 132 -4.68 11.78 -8.20
N THR A 133 -5.06 10.50 -8.16
CA THR A 133 -4.75 9.54 -9.23
C THR A 133 -5.46 9.92 -10.53
N ALA A 134 -6.69 10.45 -10.45
CA ALA A 134 -7.40 10.98 -11.59
C ALA A 134 -6.62 12.14 -12.26
N GLY A 135 -6.18 13.13 -11.47
CA GLY A 135 -5.39 14.24 -12.00
C GLY A 135 -4.03 13.81 -12.53
N ALA A 136 -3.38 12.82 -11.89
CA ALA A 136 -2.13 12.25 -12.36
C ALA A 136 -2.29 11.59 -13.73
N ILE A 137 -3.25 10.67 -13.90
CA ILE A 137 -3.49 10.02 -15.20
C ILE A 137 -3.87 11.05 -16.26
N ALA A 138 -4.82 11.94 -15.95
CA ALA A 138 -5.33 12.91 -16.91
C ALA A 138 -4.24 13.86 -17.40
N SER A 139 -3.42 14.40 -16.48
CA SER A 139 -2.34 15.30 -16.84
C SER A 139 -1.14 14.58 -17.48
N PHE A 140 -0.79 13.37 -17.03
CA PHE A 140 0.40 12.67 -17.55
C PHE A 140 0.17 12.03 -18.92
N ALA A 141 -1.01 11.47 -19.16
CA ALA A 141 -1.33 10.77 -20.41
C ALA A 141 -1.96 11.69 -21.46
N PHE A 142 -2.76 12.67 -21.02
CA PHE A 142 -3.59 13.48 -21.91
C PHE A 142 -3.35 14.99 -21.80
N ASP A 143 -2.42 15.42 -20.95
CA ASP A 143 -2.10 16.82 -20.66
C ASP A 143 -3.34 17.67 -20.26
N GLU A 144 -4.37 17.04 -19.66
CA GLU A 144 -5.47 17.80 -19.06
C GLU A 144 -4.90 18.71 -17.97
N PRO A 145 -5.37 19.97 -17.82
CA PRO A 145 -4.97 20.90 -16.77
C PRO A 145 -5.51 20.47 -15.38
N ALA A 146 -5.29 19.21 -15.00
CA ALA A 146 -5.73 18.63 -13.75
C ALA A 146 -4.61 18.74 -12.69
N PRO A 147 -4.88 19.36 -11.54
CA PRO A 147 -3.90 19.47 -10.46
C PRO A 147 -3.70 18.15 -9.73
N ILE A 148 -2.56 18.01 -9.05
CA ILE A 148 -2.30 16.89 -8.14
C ILE A 148 -1.91 17.36 -6.74
N VAL A 149 -2.36 16.59 -5.74
CA VAL A 149 -2.01 16.77 -4.33
C VAL A 149 -1.76 15.39 -3.71
N GLU A 150 -0.49 15.01 -3.56
CA GLU A 150 -0.03 13.77 -2.91
C GLU A 150 0.91 14.08 -1.74
N ALA A 151 1.41 13.08 -1.03
CA ALA A 151 2.16 13.27 0.22
C ALA A 151 3.37 14.21 0.09
N ASN A 152 4.13 14.19 -1.02
CA ASN A 152 5.24 15.11 -1.23
C ASN A 152 4.77 16.50 -1.64
N THR A 153 3.82 16.61 -2.58
CA THR A 153 3.30 17.92 -2.99
C THR A 153 2.50 18.62 -1.88
N GLN A 154 1.79 17.90 -1.01
CA GLN A 154 1.14 18.47 0.18
C GLN A 154 2.15 19.20 1.09
N ARG A 155 3.29 18.56 1.38
CA ARG A 155 4.37 19.17 2.17
C ARG A 155 4.99 20.37 1.43
N LEU A 156 5.27 20.21 0.14
CA LEU A 156 5.85 21.26 -0.69
C LEU A 156 4.95 22.49 -0.72
N TYR A 157 3.66 22.32 -1.03
CA TYR A 157 2.68 23.40 -1.13
C TYR A 157 2.46 24.09 0.21
N ALA A 158 2.35 23.32 1.30
CA ALA A 158 2.28 23.89 2.63
C ALA A 158 3.50 24.79 2.95
N ARG A 159 4.72 24.35 2.62
CA ARG A 159 5.93 25.17 2.80
C ARG A 159 5.97 26.38 1.86
N LEU A 160 5.53 26.25 0.61
CA LEU A 160 5.45 27.38 -0.33
C LEU A 160 4.52 28.48 0.20
N MET A 161 3.40 28.11 0.82
CA MET A 161 2.41 29.02 1.39
C MET A 161 2.69 29.43 2.84
N ASN A 162 3.65 28.82 3.53
CA ASN A 162 3.80 28.92 4.99
C ASN A 162 2.53 28.50 5.75
N TRP A 163 1.92 27.39 5.35
CA TRP A 163 0.72 26.83 5.96
C TRP A 163 1.09 25.94 7.16
N GLU A 164 0.87 26.45 8.37
CA GLU A 164 1.28 25.79 9.63
C GLU A 164 0.24 24.83 10.21
N GLU A 165 -0.98 24.78 9.66
CA GLU A 165 -2.03 23.90 10.17
C GLU A 165 -1.81 22.42 9.83
N PRO A 166 -2.36 21.47 10.60
CA PRO A 166 -2.31 20.05 10.26
C PRO A 166 -2.92 19.79 8.88
N LEU A 167 -2.16 19.10 8.02
CA LEU A 167 -2.61 18.86 6.63
C LEU A 167 -3.79 17.89 6.53
N THR A 168 -4.12 17.18 7.61
CA THR A 168 -5.26 16.26 7.67
C THR A 168 -6.60 16.97 7.84
N THR A 169 -6.64 18.27 8.14
CA THR A 169 -7.91 19.00 8.28
C THR A 169 -8.56 19.26 6.92
N ARG A 170 -9.89 19.36 6.91
CA ARG A 170 -10.66 19.73 5.70
C ARG A 170 -10.22 21.08 5.15
N SER A 171 -9.98 22.06 6.02
CA SER A 171 -9.52 23.40 5.63
C SER A 171 -8.17 23.34 4.92
N SER A 172 -7.19 22.63 5.49
CA SER A 172 -5.88 22.44 4.87
C SER A 172 -5.99 21.76 3.50
N GLN A 173 -6.81 20.71 3.37
CA GLN A 173 -7.00 20.05 2.08
C GLN A 173 -7.62 21.00 1.03
N LEU A 174 -8.63 21.79 1.39
CA LEU A 174 -9.21 22.78 0.47
C LEU A 174 -8.17 23.79 0.00
N GLN A 175 -7.35 24.32 0.90
CA GLN A 175 -6.30 25.28 0.57
C GLN A 175 -5.21 24.67 -0.33
N LEU A 176 -4.75 23.46 -0.02
CA LEU A 176 -3.74 22.76 -0.82
C LEU A 176 -4.24 22.49 -2.25
N TRP A 177 -5.50 22.08 -2.41
CA TRP A 177 -6.09 21.85 -3.72
C TRP A 177 -6.30 23.15 -4.50
N SER A 178 -6.81 24.21 -3.85
CA SER A 178 -6.96 25.53 -4.49
C SER A 178 -5.61 26.11 -4.92
N PHE A 179 -4.57 25.93 -4.11
CA PHE A 179 -3.21 26.32 -4.48
C PHE A 179 -2.70 25.54 -5.69
N ALA A 180 -2.90 24.21 -5.73
CA ALA A 180 -2.53 23.37 -6.87
C ALA A 180 -3.27 23.78 -8.16
N GLU A 181 -4.59 24.01 -8.08
CA GLU A 181 -5.42 24.53 -9.18
C GLU A 181 -4.91 25.87 -9.71
N SER A 182 -4.35 26.72 -8.84
CA SER A 182 -3.81 28.02 -9.24
C SER A 182 -2.50 27.95 -10.04
N LEU A 183 -1.83 26.78 -10.02
CA LEU A 183 -0.51 26.56 -10.59
C LEU A 183 -0.54 25.88 -11.96
N VAL A 184 -1.55 25.05 -12.24
CA VAL A 184 -1.69 24.33 -13.52
C VAL A 184 -1.84 25.30 -14.71
N THR A 185 -1.55 24.80 -15.90
CA THR A 185 -1.57 25.55 -17.16
C THR A 185 -2.32 24.79 -18.23
N GLU A 186 -2.83 25.47 -19.25
CA GLU A 186 -3.56 24.82 -20.36
C GLU A 186 -2.72 23.76 -21.10
N GLN A 187 -1.39 23.88 -21.05
CA GLN A 187 -0.44 22.94 -21.64
C GLN A 187 0.72 22.67 -20.67
N GLY A 188 1.31 21.48 -20.77
CA GLY A 188 2.47 21.05 -19.98
C GLY A 188 2.16 20.79 -18.51
N THR A 189 0.88 20.60 -18.15
CA THR A 189 0.49 20.32 -16.76
C THR A 189 1.03 18.97 -16.31
N GLY A 190 1.11 17.98 -17.21
CA GLY A 190 1.69 16.68 -16.88
C GLY A 190 3.14 16.78 -16.40
N GLU A 191 3.98 17.48 -17.15
CA GLU A 191 5.38 17.69 -16.79
C GLU A 191 5.54 18.53 -15.53
N LEU A 192 4.72 19.59 -15.39
CA LEU A 192 4.71 20.45 -14.21
C LEU A 192 4.36 19.67 -12.93
N ASN A 193 3.33 18.84 -12.98
CA ASN A 193 2.91 17.98 -11.87
C ASN A 193 4.02 17.00 -11.47
N GLN A 194 4.65 16.33 -12.45
CA GLN A 194 5.79 15.45 -12.17
C GLN A 194 6.98 16.23 -11.57
N ALA A 195 7.22 17.46 -12.01
CA ALA A 195 8.27 18.31 -11.46
C ALA A 195 8.00 18.69 -9.99
N PHE A 196 6.75 18.95 -9.61
CA PHE A 196 6.38 19.15 -8.20
C PHE A 196 6.62 17.91 -7.35
N MET A 197 6.23 16.73 -7.84
CA MET A 197 6.49 15.46 -7.15
C MET A 197 8.00 15.21 -7.00
N GLU A 198 8.77 15.48 -8.05
CA GLU A 198 10.23 15.30 -8.03
C GLU A 198 10.89 16.26 -7.05
N LEU A 199 10.54 17.55 -7.06
CA LEU A 199 11.05 18.53 -6.11
C LEU A 199 10.69 18.16 -4.68
N GLY A 200 9.43 17.77 -4.45
CA GLY A 200 8.93 17.31 -3.16
C GLY A 200 9.72 16.10 -2.64
N SER A 201 10.03 15.15 -3.50
CA SER A 201 10.72 13.91 -3.11
C SER A 201 12.25 14.06 -2.96
N GLN A 202 12.90 14.82 -3.84
CA GLN A 202 14.37 14.87 -3.93
C GLN A 202 14.98 16.05 -3.19
N VAL A 203 14.27 17.16 -3.03
CA VAL A 203 14.81 18.40 -2.45
C VAL A 203 14.06 18.80 -1.20
N CYS A 204 12.75 19.01 -1.31
CA CYS A 204 11.89 19.43 -0.19
C CYS A 204 11.51 18.21 0.68
N LYS A 205 12.52 17.52 1.20
CA LYS A 205 12.38 16.29 1.99
C LYS A 205 11.71 16.56 3.34
N PRO A 206 11.09 15.53 3.98
CA PRO A 206 10.49 15.69 5.31
C PRO A 206 11.52 16.12 6.37
N VAL A 207 12.70 15.50 6.35
CA VAL A 207 13.84 15.75 7.24
C VAL A 207 14.97 16.32 6.39
N GLU A 208 15.66 17.34 6.91
CA GLU A 208 16.81 18.01 6.25
C GLU A 208 16.54 18.38 4.78
N PRO A 209 15.56 19.24 4.49
CA PRO A 209 15.29 19.68 3.13
C PRO A 209 16.46 20.49 2.57
N GLY A 210 16.81 20.25 1.30
CA GLY A 210 17.88 20.92 0.58
C GLY A 210 17.51 22.34 0.13
N CYS A 211 17.11 23.21 1.06
CA CYS A 211 16.62 24.56 0.73
C CYS A 211 17.67 25.43 0.03
N HIS A 212 18.95 25.29 0.40
CA HIS A 212 20.06 26.03 -0.24
C HIS A 212 20.20 25.73 -1.74
N THR A 213 19.87 24.50 -2.17
CA THR A 213 19.97 24.07 -3.57
C THR A 213 18.59 24.01 -4.24
N CYS A 214 17.54 24.51 -3.59
CA CYS A 214 16.19 24.45 -4.12
C CYS A 214 16.00 25.48 -5.25
N PRO A 215 15.57 25.07 -6.46
CA PRO A 215 15.43 25.97 -7.61
C PRO A 215 14.40 27.09 -7.41
N VAL A 216 13.54 26.93 -6.41
CA VAL A 216 12.41 27.83 -6.11
C VAL A 216 12.44 28.34 -4.67
N ALA A 217 13.62 28.36 -4.02
CA ALA A 217 13.78 28.83 -2.64
C ALA A 217 13.20 30.24 -2.41
N ASP A 218 13.42 31.17 -3.36
CA ASP A 218 12.94 32.56 -3.30
C ASP A 218 11.42 32.71 -3.54
N TYR A 219 10.71 31.60 -3.75
CA TYR A 219 9.25 31.56 -3.83
C TYR A 219 8.63 30.89 -2.60
N CYS A 220 9.46 30.37 -1.68
CA CYS A 220 8.99 29.64 -0.52
C CYS A 220 8.83 30.56 0.70
N ALA A 221 7.59 30.83 1.08
CA ALA A 221 7.31 31.67 2.25
C ALA A 221 7.86 31.06 3.55
N ALA A 222 7.82 29.73 3.72
CA ALA A 222 8.40 29.09 4.90
C ALA A 222 9.93 29.22 4.97
N ASN A 223 10.61 29.26 3.82
CA ASN A 223 12.05 29.49 3.78
C ASN A 223 12.39 30.93 4.21
N MET A 224 11.62 31.91 3.71
CA MET A 224 11.76 33.32 4.09
C MET A 224 11.48 33.57 5.58
N LYS A 225 10.52 32.82 6.16
CA LYS A 225 10.09 32.96 7.55
C LYS A 225 10.83 32.03 8.53
N GLY A 226 11.72 31.16 8.05
CA GLY A 226 12.46 30.22 8.90
C GLY A 226 11.60 29.09 9.52
N THR A 227 10.45 28.75 8.93
CA THR A 227 9.47 27.79 9.49
C THR A 227 9.49 26.41 8.80
N ILE A 228 10.41 26.18 7.85
CA ILE A 228 10.51 24.93 7.06
C ILE A 228 10.44 23.65 7.91
N ASN A 229 11.11 23.64 9.06
CA ASN A 229 11.18 22.47 9.95
C ASN A 229 9.94 22.27 10.84
N ARG A 230 9.03 23.25 10.87
CA ARG A 230 7.75 23.20 11.59
C ARG A 230 6.58 22.79 10.69
N ILE A 231 6.79 22.83 9.36
CA ILE A 231 5.79 22.53 8.35
C ILE A 231 6.17 21.22 7.63
N PRO A 232 5.28 20.22 7.59
CA PRO A 232 3.90 20.23 8.09
C PRO A 232 3.81 20.12 9.61
N ALA A 233 2.70 20.58 10.20
CA ALA A 233 2.42 20.32 11.60
C ALA A 233 2.44 18.81 11.90
N PRO A 234 2.96 18.40 13.08
CA PRO A 234 3.03 17.00 13.46
C PRO A 234 1.67 16.31 13.39
N LYS A 235 1.65 15.08 12.87
CA LYS A 235 0.45 14.23 12.95
C LYS A 235 0.21 13.84 14.41
N ILE A 236 -1.06 13.89 14.84
CA ILE A 236 -1.48 13.25 16.08
C ILE A 236 -1.20 11.74 15.94
N ARG A 237 -0.37 11.19 16.82
CA ARG A 237 -0.08 9.74 16.82
C ARG A 237 -1.33 9.01 17.27
N LEU A 238 -1.81 8.08 16.45
CA LEU A 238 -2.84 7.14 16.87
C LEU A 238 -2.23 6.17 17.88
N GLU A 239 -2.94 5.94 18.99
CA GLU A 239 -2.60 4.85 19.90
C GLU A 239 -2.78 3.52 19.18
N MET A 240 -1.74 2.70 19.21
CA MET A 240 -1.77 1.37 18.62
C MET A 240 -2.48 0.41 19.55
N THR A 241 -3.45 -0.34 19.03
CA THR A 241 -4.13 -1.41 19.78
C THR A 241 -3.30 -2.69 19.67
N PRO A 242 -2.68 -3.17 20.77
CA PRO A 242 -2.02 -4.48 20.74
C PRO A 242 -3.08 -5.57 20.62
N VAL A 243 -2.86 -6.54 19.73
CA VAL A 243 -3.71 -7.72 19.60
C VAL A 243 -2.84 -8.95 19.44
N THR A 244 -3.24 -10.06 20.05
CA THR A 244 -2.54 -11.34 19.92
C THR A 244 -3.36 -12.27 19.06
N HIS A 245 -2.74 -12.83 18.03
CA HIS A 245 -3.38 -13.75 17.10
C HIS A 245 -2.71 -15.11 17.14
N ILE A 246 -3.51 -16.14 16.96
CA ILE A 246 -3.09 -17.52 16.80
C ILE A 246 -3.32 -17.92 15.36
N CYS A 247 -2.36 -18.63 14.78
CA CYS A 247 -2.39 -19.12 13.41
C CYS A 247 -1.93 -20.58 13.40
N VAL A 248 -2.71 -21.46 12.80
CA VAL A 248 -2.46 -22.90 12.84
C VAL A 248 -2.41 -23.46 11.44
N ALA A 249 -1.24 -23.96 11.05
CA ALA A 249 -1.06 -24.73 9.83
C ALA A 249 -1.50 -26.16 10.10
N ILE A 250 -2.65 -26.53 9.55
CA ILE A 250 -3.24 -27.85 9.77
C ILE A 250 -2.89 -28.73 8.59
N ARG A 251 -2.12 -29.79 8.87
CA ARG A 251 -1.61 -30.73 7.88
C ARG A 251 -2.46 -31.99 7.83
N MET A 252 -2.78 -32.43 6.61
CA MET A 252 -3.33 -33.75 6.32
C MET A 252 -2.51 -34.37 5.18
N LYS A 253 -1.78 -35.44 5.48
CA LYS A 253 -0.78 -36.03 4.55
C LYS A 253 0.21 -34.95 4.08
N ASN A 254 0.26 -34.63 2.78
CA ASN A 254 1.16 -33.63 2.20
C ASN A 254 0.40 -32.37 1.75
N SER A 255 -0.70 -32.05 2.45
CA SER A 255 -1.53 -30.88 2.17
C SER A 255 -1.81 -30.10 3.43
N PHE A 256 -1.95 -28.78 3.28
CA PHE A 256 -2.38 -27.87 4.34
C PHE A 256 -3.79 -27.35 4.08
N LEU A 257 -4.56 -27.17 5.15
CA LEU A 257 -5.85 -26.49 5.08
C LEU A 257 -5.61 -24.98 5.01
N LEU A 258 -6.00 -24.37 3.89
CA LEU A 258 -6.08 -22.92 3.74
C LEU A 258 -7.54 -22.50 3.66
N HIS A 259 -7.81 -21.27 4.06
CA HIS A 259 -9.10 -20.63 3.82
C HIS A 259 -8.91 -19.26 3.16
N GLN A 260 -9.87 -18.87 2.33
CA GLN A 260 -9.89 -17.55 1.72
C GLN A 260 -10.74 -16.58 2.54
N TYR A 261 -10.21 -15.39 2.81
CA TYR A 261 -10.97 -14.35 3.47
C TYR A 261 -12.10 -13.82 2.57
N GLN A 262 -13.27 -13.61 3.15
CA GLN A 262 -14.49 -13.13 2.51
C GLN A 262 -14.49 -11.61 2.30
N PRO A 263 -15.32 -11.09 1.36
CA PRO A 263 -15.54 -9.66 1.22
C PRO A 263 -15.93 -8.98 2.55
N GLY A 264 -15.30 -7.85 2.85
CA GLY A 264 -15.50 -7.11 4.11
C GLY A 264 -14.50 -7.46 5.21
N GLU A 265 -13.77 -8.57 5.11
CA GLU A 265 -12.70 -8.92 6.05
C GLU A 265 -11.39 -8.17 5.76
N ARG A 266 -10.52 -8.03 6.78
CA ARG A 266 -9.25 -7.28 6.72
C ARG A 266 -8.31 -7.72 5.58
N TRP A 267 -8.38 -9.00 5.22
CA TRP A 267 -7.55 -9.62 4.18
C TRP A 267 -8.39 -10.31 3.11
N ALA A 268 -9.63 -9.85 2.90
CA ALA A 268 -10.57 -10.37 1.89
C ALA A 268 -9.82 -10.79 0.62
N GLY A 269 -10.17 -11.91 -0.01
CA GLY A 269 -9.58 -12.47 -1.23
C GLY A 269 -8.18 -13.08 -1.10
N LEU A 270 -7.47 -12.90 0.01
CA LEU A 270 -6.22 -13.63 0.29
C LEU A 270 -6.50 -14.96 0.97
N TRP A 271 -5.57 -15.88 0.79
CA TRP A 271 -5.54 -17.16 1.48
C TRP A 271 -4.69 -17.06 2.75
N ASP A 272 -5.09 -17.76 3.80
CA ASP A 272 -4.35 -17.84 5.06
C ASP A 272 -4.54 -19.22 5.68
N PHE A 273 -3.67 -19.55 6.62
CA PHE A 273 -3.89 -20.67 7.53
C PHE A 273 -4.98 -20.28 8.55
N VAL A 274 -5.52 -21.27 9.26
CA VAL A 274 -6.60 -21.02 10.22
C VAL A 274 -6.12 -20.06 11.31
N ARG A 275 -6.77 -18.88 11.39
CA ARG A 275 -6.31 -17.77 12.22
C ARG A 275 -7.45 -17.13 13.00
N TRP A 276 -7.20 -16.80 14.26
CA TRP A 276 -8.13 -16.05 15.11
C TRP A 276 -7.39 -15.16 16.12
N GLU A 277 -8.11 -14.20 16.68
CA GLU A 277 -7.65 -13.40 17.82
C GLU A 277 -7.79 -14.23 19.11
N GLN A 278 -6.75 -14.20 19.94
CA GLN A 278 -6.68 -14.96 21.18
C GLN A 278 -7.57 -14.33 22.25
N ASN A 279 -8.32 -15.16 22.99
CA ASN A 279 -9.10 -14.73 24.15
C ASN A 279 -8.41 -15.15 25.45
N ASP A 280 -7.76 -14.24 26.18
CA ASP A 280 -7.29 -14.37 27.58
C ASP A 280 -6.93 -15.78 28.12
N PHE A 281 -6.04 -16.51 27.45
CA PHE A 281 -5.39 -17.72 28.01
C PHE A 281 -3.88 -17.66 27.82
N GLU A 282 -3.10 -18.36 28.64
CA GLU A 282 -1.64 -18.37 28.47
C GLU A 282 -1.20 -19.28 27.32
N LEU A 283 -0.27 -18.79 26.49
CA LEU A 283 0.32 -19.59 25.41
C LEU A 283 1.57 -20.36 25.85
N PRO A 284 1.89 -21.48 25.18
CA PRO A 284 3.11 -22.24 25.44
C PRO A 284 4.34 -21.37 25.27
N GLN A 285 5.12 -21.26 26.33
CA GLN A 285 6.38 -20.55 26.33
C GLN A 285 7.41 -21.34 25.53
N VAL A 286 8.12 -20.65 24.63
CA VAL A 286 9.25 -21.24 23.92
C VAL A 286 10.51 -21.06 24.77
N LYS A 287 11.26 -22.14 24.99
CA LYS A 287 12.61 -22.03 25.56
C LYS A 287 13.53 -21.47 24.48
N LYS A 288 13.95 -20.21 24.61
CA LYS A 288 14.97 -19.60 23.74
C LYS A 288 16.28 -20.37 23.86
N THR A 289 16.68 -21.10 22.82
CA THR A 289 18.07 -21.57 22.70
C THR A 289 18.91 -20.45 22.07
N SER A 290 20.00 -20.09 22.73
CA SER A 290 20.89 -19.03 22.27
C SER A 290 21.69 -19.49 21.05
N ARG A 291 21.82 -18.56 20.09
CA ARG A 291 22.75 -18.50 18.95
C ARG A 291 22.19 -18.97 17.62
N ASN A 292 21.96 -17.98 16.75
CA ASN A 292 22.14 -18.01 15.30
C ASN A 292 21.75 -19.32 14.63
N HIS A 293 20.45 -19.59 14.53
CA HIS A 293 19.75 -20.05 13.33
C HIS A 293 18.26 -20.17 13.68
N SER A 294 17.43 -19.99 12.65
CA SER A 294 15.97 -19.86 12.64
C SER A 294 15.17 -21.10 13.03
N HIS A 295 15.67 -21.95 13.93
CA HIS A 295 14.97 -23.14 14.38
C HIS A 295 14.99 -23.23 15.91
N GLU A 296 13.85 -22.92 16.53
CA GLU A 296 13.56 -23.30 17.91
C GLU A 296 13.16 -24.79 17.88
N LEU A 297 14.07 -25.69 18.28
CA LEU A 297 13.78 -27.11 18.43
C LEU A 297 13.04 -27.34 19.77
N PHE A 298 11.89 -28.01 19.71
CA PHE A 298 11.10 -28.39 20.89
C PHE A 298 11.42 -29.84 21.30
N PRO A 299 11.49 -30.15 22.60
CA PRO A 299 11.75 -31.50 23.06
C PRO A 299 10.60 -32.45 22.68
N GLU A 300 10.97 -33.62 22.13
CA GLU A 300 10.10 -34.61 21.49
C GLU A 300 9.02 -35.27 22.37
N SER A 301 8.86 -34.92 23.65
CA SER A 301 8.03 -35.76 24.53
C SER A 301 7.37 -35.11 25.75
N ASP A 302 7.29 -33.78 25.86
CA ASP A 302 6.57 -33.18 26.99
C ASP A 302 5.05 -33.25 26.72
N ARG A 303 4.45 -34.30 27.26
CA ARG A 303 3.00 -34.53 27.41
C ARG A 303 2.21 -33.22 27.42
N LEU A 304 1.59 -32.90 26.27
CA LEU A 304 0.47 -31.97 26.09
C LEU A 304 0.42 -30.89 27.19
N ALA A 305 1.24 -29.84 27.06
CA ALA A 305 1.03 -28.63 27.84
C ALA A 305 -0.48 -28.33 27.83
N PRO A 306 -1.15 -28.14 28.98
CA PRO A 306 -2.61 -27.97 29.06
C PRO A 306 -3.15 -26.96 28.04
N GLN A 307 -2.31 -25.99 27.71
CA GLN A 307 -2.50 -24.94 26.71
C GLN A 307 -2.70 -25.48 25.28
N TYR A 308 -2.03 -26.55 24.84
CA TYR A 308 -2.32 -27.18 23.53
C TYR A 308 -3.73 -27.77 23.49
N ARG A 309 -4.22 -28.37 24.58
CA ARG A 309 -5.60 -28.88 24.64
C ARG A 309 -6.62 -27.74 24.56
N ILE A 310 -6.28 -26.55 25.06
CA ILE A 310 -7.13 -25.36 24.92
C ILE A 310 -7.22 -24.98 23.44
N LEU A 311 -6.08 -24.90 22.73
CA LEU A 311 -6.06 -24.62 21.29
C LEU A 311 -6.83 -25.66 20.47
N GLU A 312 -6.66 -26.95 20.76
CA GLU A 312 -7.40 -28.03 20.10
C GLU A 312 -8.90 -27.92 20.33
N ARG A 313 -9.34 -27.54 21.54
CA ARG A 313 -10.76 -27.30 21.85
C ARG A 313 -11.30 -26.06 21.17
N GLU A 314 -10.53 -24.98 21.08
CA GLU A 314 -10.93 -23.79 20.34
C GLU A 314 -11.08 -24.10 18.85
N LEU A 315 -10.17 -24.89 18.27
CA LEU A 315 -10.28 -25.31 16.87
C LEU A 315 -11.55 -26.13 16.63
N ASP A 316 -11.86 -27.05 17.54
CA ASP A 316 -13.09 -27.87 17.47
C ASP A 316 -14.35 -27.01 17.61
N THR A 317 -14.41 -26.19 18.66
CA THR A 317 -15.58 -25.35 18.97
C THR A 317 -15.82 -24.28 17.92
N ARG A 318 -14.75 -23.65 17.43
CA ARG A 318 -14.83 -22.51 16.51
C ARG A 318 -14.94 -22.94 15.06
N PHE A 319 -14.30 -24.06 14.69
CA PHE A 319 -14.18 -24.49 13.29
C PHE A 319 -14.84 -25.83 12.93
N GLY A 320 -15.33 -26.58 13.93
CA GLY A 320 -16.06 -27.82 13.72
C GLY A 320 -15.19 -29.02 13.35
N PHE A 321 -13.88 -28.93 13.61
CA PHE A 321 -12.96 -30.03 13.35
C PHE A 321 -11.95 -30.25 14.46
N HIS A 322 -11.52 -31.50 14.57
CA HIS A 322 -10.52 -31.93 15.53
C HIS A 322 -9.16 -32.12 14.86
N CYS A 323 -8.16 -31.47 15.43
CA CYS A 323 -6.76 -31.63 15.09
C CYS A 323 -5.93 -31.78 16.35
N LYS A 324 -4.70 -32.30 16.19
CA LYS A 324 -3.73 -32.42 17.28
C LYS A 324 -2.61 -31.42 17.07
N ILE A 325 -2.43 -30.48 17.98
CA ILE A 325 -1.31 -29.54 17.92
C ILE A 325 -0.02 -30.34 18.15
N ARG A 326 0.95 -30.17 17.25
CA ARG A 326 2.27 -30.80 17.34
C ARG A 326 3.22 -29.90 18.10
N GLU A 327 3.38 -28.68 17.62
CA GLU A 327 4.34 -27.73 18.17
C GLU A 327 3.96 -26.29 17.81
N ARG A 328 4.60 -25.34 18.50
CA ARG A 328 4.57 -23.92 18.16
C ARG A 328 5.80 -23.60 17.32
N THR A 329 5.65 -23.50 16.02
CA THR A 329 6.80 -23.42 15.09
C THR A 329 7.40 -22.01 14.99
N TRP A 330 6.57 -20.96 15.03
CA TRP A 330 7.03 -19.62 14.66
C TRP A 330 6.26 -18.50 15.39
N SER A 331 6.85 -17.32 15.47
CA SER A 331 6.12 -16.11 15.89
C SER A 331 6.71 -14.85 15.29
N THR A 332 5.85 -13.84 15.07
CA THR A 332 6.28 -12.54 14.53
C THR A 332 5.41 -11.42 15.07
N LYS A 333 5.99 -10.21 15.15
CA LYS A 333 5.22 -8.97 15.27
C LYS A 333 4.88 -8.44 13.87
N HIS A 334 3.67 -7.95 13.68
CA HIS A 334 3.23 -7.36 12.41
C HIS A 334 2.27 -6.20 12.67
N THR A 335 2.55 -5.04 12.09
CA THR A 335 1.72 -3.85 12.23
C THR A 335 0.80 -3.70 11.03
N VAL A 336 -0.50 -3.53 11.28
CA VAL A 336 -1.51 -3.28 10.24
C VAL A 336 -2.45 -2.18 10.73
N THR A 337 -2.57 -1.11 9.96
CA THR A 337 -3.42 0.06 10.29
C THR A 337 -3.16 0.60 11.71
N ARG A 338 -4.08 0.38 12.66
CA ARG A 338 -3.97 0.78 14.07
C ARG A 338 -3.59 -0.37 15.01
N TYR A 339 -3.42 -1.58 14.47
CA TYR A 339 -3.19 -2.80 15.25
C TYR A 339 -1.72 -3.20 15.22
N GLN A 340 -1.19 -3.56 16.39
CA GLN A 340 0.09 -4.22 16.51
C GLN A 340 -0.16 -5.69 16.84
N ILE A 341 -0.08 -6.54 15.81
CA ILE A 341 -0.39 -7.96 15.89
C ILE A 341 0.84 -8.73 16.37
N GLN A 342 0.74 -9.40 17.51
CA GLN A 342 1.64 -10.48 17.89
C GLN A 342 1.06 -11.80 17.37
N LEU A 343 1.72 -12.43 16.40
CA LEU A 343 1.26 -13.68 15.80
C LEU A 343 2.04 -14.87 16.37
N HIS A 344 1.30 -15.88 16.81
CA HIS A 344 1.84 -17.17 17.24
C HIS A 344 1.37 -18.28 16.29
N CYS A 345 2.33 -19.00 15.72
CA CYS A 345 2.11 -19.98 14.67
C CYS A 345 2.36 -21.40 15.18
N PHE A 346 1.44 -22.30 14.87
CA PHE A 346 1.46 -23.70 15.32
C PHE A 346 1.30 -24.64 14.13
N LEU A 347 1.94 -25.81 14.22
CA LEU A 347 1.70 -26.94 13.32
C LEU A 347 0.74 -27.90 14.00
N ALA A 348 -0.28 -28.36 13.27
CA ALA A 348 -1.25 -29.33 13.74
C ALA A 348 -1.47 -30.44 12.73
N GLU A 349 -1.79 -31.64 13.21
CA GLU A 349 -2.22 -32.76 12.38
C GLU A 349 -3.74 -32.87 12.41
N TRP A 350 -4.35 -32.90 11.23
CA TRP A 350 -5.77 -33.21 11.10
C TRP A 350 -6.10 -34.60 11.65
N LYS A 351 -7.24 -34.74 12.34
CA LYS A 351 -7.74 -36.04 12.82
C LYS A 351 -9.12 -36.36 12.26
N ARG A 352 -10.11 -35.49 12.46
CA ARG A 352 -11.50 -35.74 12.01
C ARG A 352 -12.33 -34.46 11.99
N GLY A 353 -13.54 -34.54 11.42
CA GLY A 353 -14.50 -33.42 11.34
C GLY A 353 -14.62 -32.88 9.93
N LYS A 354 -15.29 -31.74 9.78
CA LYS A 354 -15.33 -30.95 8.53
C LYS A 354 -15.22 -29.48 8.92
N PRO A 355 -14.53 -28.64 8.15
CA PRO A 355 -14.41 -27.21 8.41
C PRO A 355 -15.70 -26.45 8.13
N ALA A 356 -16.76 -26.77 8.87
CA ALA A 356 -18.11 -26.32 8.61
C ALA A 356 -18.28 -24.80 8.78
N SER A 357 -17.50 -24.17 9.66
CA SER A 357 -17.56 -22.71 9.86
C SER A 357 -16.57 -21.89 9.02
N LEU A 358 -15.66 -22.55 8.28
CA LEU A 358 -14.79 -21.88 7.31
C LEU A 358 -15.47 -21.70 5.94
N ASP A 359 -16.78 -22.02 5.86
CA ASP A 359 -17.62 -21.98 4.65
C ASP A 359 -17.02 -22.81 3.48
N THR A 360 -17.58 -22.72 2.28
CA THR A 360 -17.04 -23.27 1.02
C THR A 360 -15.67 -22.70 0.62
N SER A 361 -15.10 -21.80 1.42
CA SER A 361 -13.86 -21.07 1.14
C SER A 361 -12.59 -21.75 1.64
N ALA A 362 -12.69 -22.96 2.20
CA ALA A 362 -11.56 -23.75 2.66
C ALA A 362 -11.15 -24.84 1.66
N LEU A 363 -9.85 -25.01 1.44
CA LEU A 363 -9.28 -26.01 0.53
C LEU A 363 -8.06 -26.68 1.15
N TRP A 364 -7.90 -27.97 0.83
CA TRP A 364 -6.66 -28.68 1.07
C TRP A 364 -5.69 -28.42 -0.08
N VAL A 365 -4.62 -27.70 0.20
CA VAL A 365 -3.60 -27.32 -0.78
C VAL A 365 -2.36 -28.17 -0.58
N PRO A 366 -1.90 -28.93 -1.59
CA PRO A 366 -0.63 -29.66 -1.47
C PRO A 366 0.53 -28.71 -1.18
N GLU A 367 1.50 -29.16 -0.38
CA GLU A 367 2.65 -28.37 0.09
C GLU A 367 3.39 -27.67 -1.05
N GLN A 368 3.60 -28.38 -2.17
CA GLN A 368 4.25 -27.86 -3.38
C GLN A 368 3.49 -26.72 -4.09
N HIS A 369 2.18 -26.61 -3.85
CA HIS A 369 1.30 -25.61 -4.47
C HIS A 369 1.03 -24.41 -3.57
N LEU A 370 1.58 -24.35 -2.35
CA LEU A 370 1.39 -23.19 -1.47
C LEU A 370 1.88 -21.88 -2.09
N ASN A 371 2.85 -21.94 -2.99
CA ASN A 371 3.37 -20.78 -3.72
C ASN A 371 2.44 -20.28 -4.84
N ASP A 372 1.44 -21.06 -5.21
CA ASP A 372 0.50 -20.72 -6.29
C ASP A 372 -0.67 -19.86 -5.77
N TYR A 373 -0.89 -19.81 -4.46
CA TYR A 373 -1.99 -19.08 -3.83
C TYR A 373 -1.55 -17.72 -3.31
N PRO A 374 -2.35 -16.63 -3.46
CA PRO A 374 -2.02 -15.33 -2.92
C PRO A 374 -2.22 -15.30 -1.40
N LEU A 375 -1.14 -15.55 -0.66
CA LEU A 375 -1.15 -15.62 0.79
C LEU A 375 -1.10 -14.22 1.44
N SER A 376 -1.63 -14.09 2.66
CA SER A 376 -1.30 -12.94 3.50
C SER A 376 0.22 -12.87 3.76
N VAL A 377 0.80 -11.68 3.95
CA VAL A 377 2.25 -11.53 4.20
C VAL A 377 2.71 -12.40 5.37
N THR A 378 1.90 -12.51 6.42
CA THR A 378 2.21 -13.36 7.57
C THR A 378 2.06 -14.85 7.24
N ALA A 379 1.07 -15.24 6.44
CA ALA A 379 0.89 -16.61 5.98
C ALA A 379 2.03 -17.05 5.05
N ARG A 380 2.47 -16.19 4.13
CA ARG A 380 3.61 -16.47 3.25
C ARG A 380 4.88 -16.73 4.04
N LYS A 381 5.20 -15.86 5.02
CA LYS A 381 6.33 -16.06 5.92
C LYS A 381 6.22 -17.36 6.70
N PHE A 382 5.04 -17.69 7.18
CA PHE A 382 4.81 -18.93 7.90
C PHE A 382 4.97 -20.16 7.00
N ALA A 383 4.43 -20.13 5.77
CA ALA A 383 4.60 -21.18 4.77
C ALA A 383 6.08 -21.39 4.41
N THR A 384 6.84 -20.32 4.18
CA THR A 384 8.29 -20.41 3.96
C THR A 384 9.01 -21.08 5.13
N HIS A 385 8.61 -20.79 6.37
CA HIS A 385 9.19 -21.43 7.55
C HIS A 385 8.80 -22.91 7.69
N LEU A 386 7.59 -23.29 7.32
CA LEU A 386 7.12 -24.69 7.36
C LEU A 386 7.79 -25.58 6.31
N LEU A 387 8.24 -24.98 5.20
CA LEU A 387 8.84 -25.69 4.07
C LEU A 387 10.38 -25.64 4.07
N ALA A 388 10.98 -24.93 5.02
CA ALA A 388 12.43 -24.87 5.24
C ALA A 388 12.85 -25.97 6.21
#